data_AF-A0A7Y3FB72-F1
#
_entry.id   AF-A0A7Y3FB72-F1
#
_cell.length_a   1.000
_cell.length_b   1.000
_cell.length_c   1.000
_cell.angle_alpha   90.00
_cell.angle_beta   90.00
_cell.angle_gamma   90.00
#
_symmetry.space_group_name_H-M   'P 1'
#
loop_
_entity.id
_entity.type
_entity.pdbx_description
1 polymer ?
#
loop_
_entity_poly.entity_id
_entity_poly.type
_entity_poly.pdbx_seq_one_letter_code
_entity_poly.pdbx_strand_id
1 'polypeptide(L)'
;MAYLFTSESVSEGHPDKVADQISDALIDNFLAFDPNSKVACETLVTTGQVILAGEVKSHTYLDVQKIARDTINKIGYTKGEYMFDGNSCGVLSAIHEQSE
;
A
#
# COMPACT_ATOMS: atom_id res chain seq x y z
N MET A 1 36.39 -10.48 -22.09
CA MET A 1 35.31 -11.45 -22.37
C MET A 1 34.00 -10.69 -22.40
N ALA A 2 33.19 -10.87 -23.44
CA ALA A 2 31.83 -10.33 -23.45
C ALA A 2 30.91 -11.25 -22.62
N TYR A 3 29.98 -10.65 -21.88
CA TYR A 3 29.02 -11.31 -21.02
C TYR A 3 27.64 -10.67 -21.24
N LEU A 4 26.57 -11.48 -21.18
CA LEU A 4 25.18 -11.02 -21.36
C LEU A 4 24.49 -10.88 -20.00
N PHE A 5 24.00 -9.68 -19.71
CA PHE A 5 23.20 -9.34 -18.54
C PHE A 5 21.80 -8.90 -18.98
N THR A 6 20.78 -9.33 -18.26
CA THR A 6 19.40 -8.88 -18.47
C THR A 6 18.81 -8.41 -17.14
N SER A 7 18.01 -7.35 -17.21
CA SER A 7 17.19 -6.83 -16.11
C SER A 7 15.80 -6.53 -16.64
N GLU A 8 14.83 -6.48 -15.74
CA GLU A 8 13.44 -6.17 -16.04
C GLU A 8 12.90 -5.09 -15.09
N SER A 9 11.73 -4.56 -15.43
CA SER A 9 11.00 -3.60 -14.62
C SER A 9 9.51 -3.83 -14.85
N VAL A 10 8.68 -3.38 -13.92
CA VAL A 10 7.23 -3.47 -13.99
C VAL A 10 6.64 -2.08 -13.80
N SER A 11 5.46 -1.84 -14.38
CA SER A 11 4.75 -0.57 -14.20
C SER A 11 4.26 -0.39 -12.76
N GLU A 12 3.92 0.85 -12.39
CA GLU A 12 3.27 1.18 -11.11
C GLU A 12 1.96 0.41 -10.86
N GLY A 13 1.29 -0.03 -11.93
CA GLY A 13 0.07 -0.83 -11.85
C GLY A 13 0.30 -2.32 -11.58
N HIS A 14 1.55 -2.81 -11.58
CA HIS A 14 1.83 -4.20 -11.23
C HIS A 14 1.39 -4.46 -9.79
N PRO A 15 0.68 -5.56 -9.48
CA PRO A 15 0.09 -5.78 -8.15
C PRO A 15 1.11 -5.66 -7.02
N ASP A 16 2.32 -6.20 -7.19
CA ASP A 16 3.39 -6.04 -6.21
C ASP A 16 3.77 -4.56 -5.99
N LYS A 17 3.85 -3.76 -7.05
CA LYS A 17 4.11 -2.32 -6.95
C LYS A 17 2.93 -1.51 -6.44
N VAL A 18 1.70 -1.98 -6.63
CA VAL A 18 0.52 -1.40 -5.99
C VAL A 18 0.59 -1.62 -4.47
N ALA A 19 0.94 -2.83 -4.03
CA ALA A 19 1.15 -3.13 -2.63
C ALA A 19 2.25 -2.27 -2.02
N ASP A 20 3.42 -2.18 -2.67
CA ASP A 20 4.53 -1.31 -2.25
C ASP A 20 4.07 0.14 -2.09
N GLN A 21 3.38 0.70 -3.09
CA GLN A 21 2.92 2.10 -3.06
C GLN A 21 1.88 2.36 -1.97
N ILE A 22 1.01 1.40 -1.65
CA ILE A 22 0.07 1.53 -0.54
C ILE A 22 0.82 1.52 0.79
N SER A 23 1.75 0.59 0.99
CA SER A 23 2.60 0.53 2.18
C SER A 23 3.42 1.82 2.36
N ASP A 24 4.03 2.32 1.28
CA ASP A 24 4.78 3.58 1.28
C ASP A 24 3.88 4.80 1.58
N ALA A 25 2.66 4.84 1.03
CA ALA A 25 1.72 5.91 1.34
C ALA A 25 1.31 5.92 2.82
N LEU A 26 1.21 4.76 3.47
CA LEU A 26 0.91 4.68 4.90
C LEU A 26 2.06 5.22 5.74
N ILE A 27 3.31 4.77 5.51
CA ILE A 27 4.47 5.27 6.25
C ILE A 27 4.69 6.78 6.01
N ASP A 28 4.49 7.28 4.79
CA ASP A 28 4.57 8.71 4.48
C ASP A 28 3.58 9.53 5.32
N ASN A 29 2.32 9.08 5.41
CA ASN A 29 1.32 9.79 6.20
C ASN A 29 1.64 9.71 7.70
N PHE A 30 2.07 8.56 8.22
CA PHE A 30 2.44 8.45 9.64
C PHE A 30 3.60 9.37 9.98
N LEU A 31 4.66 9.40 9.16
CA LEU A 31 5.83 10.24 9.38
C LEU A 31 5.53 11.74 9.19
N ALA A 32 4.58 12.09 8.33
CA ALA A 32 4.18 13.49 8.12
C ALA A 32 3.54 14.12 9.36
N PHE A 33 2.78 13.34 10.14
CA PHE A 33 2.08 13.84 11.34
C PHE A 33 2.78 13.47 12.64
N ASP A 34 3.56 12.39 12.66
CA ASP A 34 4.42 11.99 13.78
C ASP A 34 5.78 11.47 13.25
N PRO A 35 6.82 12.32 13.23
CA PRO A 35 8.15 11.95 12.73
C PRO A 35 8.84 10.81 13.49
N ASN A 36 8.36 10.46 14.69
CA ASN A 36 8.91 9.35 15.49
C ASN A 36 8.16 8.03 15.26
N SER A 37 7.18 8.01 14.36
CA SER A 37 6.40 6.81 14.06
C SER A 37 7.29 5.64 13.69
N LYS A 38 6.95 4.46 14.22
CA LYS A 38 7.49 3.18 13.77
C LYS A 38 6.39 2.48 12.98
N VAL A 39 6.68 2.16 11.72
CA VAL A 39 5.69 1.65 10.78
C VAL A 39 6.30 0.44 10.09
N ALA A 40 5.66 -0.71 10.28
CA ALA A 40 5.91 -1.95 9.56
C ALA A 40 4.58 -2.42 8.96
N CYS A 41 4.10 -1.69 7.94
CA CYS A 41 2.84 -1.99 7.27
C CYS A 41 3.08 -2.85 6.02
N GLU A 42 2.44 -4.01 6.00
CA GLU A 42 2.46 -4.93 4.88
C GLU A 42 1.13 -4.85 4.12
N THR A 43 1.20 -4.84 2.80
CA THR A 43 0.01 -4.80 1.94
C THR A 43 -0.07 -6.04 1.09
N LEU A 44 -1.20 -6.75 1.15
CA LEU A 44 -1.56 -7.79 0.19
C LEU A 44 -2.69 -7.26 -0.70
N VAL A 45 -2.50 -7.36 -2.01
CA VAL A 45 -3.55 -7.05 -3.00
C VAL A 45 -3.94 -8.31 -3.77
N THR A 46 -5.23 -8.46 -4.02
CA THR A 46 -5.78 -9.51 -4.88
C THR A 46 -7.10 -9.03 -5.48
N THR A 47 -7.76 -9.87 -6.28
CA THR A 47 -9.01 -9.53 -6.97
C THR A 47 -10.03 -8.91 -6.02
N GLY A 48 -10.35 -7.64 -6.25
CA GLY A 48 -11.33 -6.89 -5.46
C GLY A 48 -11.00 -6.67 -3.98
N GLN A 49 -9.77 -6.94 -3.51
CA GLN A 49 -9.44 -6.89 -2.08
C GLN A 49 -8.03 -6.33 -1.83
N VAL A 50 -7.94 -5.53 -0.77
CA VAL A 50 -6.70 -5.08 -0.15
C VAL A 50 -6.71 -5.50 1.32
N ILE A 51 -5.61 -6.07 1.79
CA ILE A 51 -5.38 -6.38 3.20
C ILE A 51 -4.18 -5.57 3.66
N LEU A 52 -4.40 -4.72 4.67
CA LEU A 52 -3.37 -3.96 5.36
C LEU A 52 -3.06 -4.68 6.67
N ALA A 53 -1.81 -5.05 6.89
CA ALA A 53 -1.38 -5.81 8.07
C ALA A 53 -0.08 -5.23 8.66
N GLY A 54 0.33 -5.77 9.79
CA GLY A 54 1.58 -5.39 10.46
C GLY A 54 1.36 -4.42 11.61
N GLU A 55 2.40 -3.66 11.93
CA GLU A 55 2.54 -3.02 13.24
C GLU A 55 2.84 -1.53 13.10
N VAL A 56 2.14 -0.73 13.90
CA VAL A 56 2.39 0.71 13.96
C VAL A 56 2.50 1.18 15.41
N LYS A 57 3.50 2.02 15.68
CA LYS A 57 3.62 2.83 16.89
C LYS A 57 3.66 4.29 16.48
N SER A 58 2.58 5.02 16.75
CA SER A 58 2.44 6.43 16.39
C SER A 58 1.46 7.12 17.34
N HIS A 59 1.65 8.42 17.56
CA HIS A 59 0.65 9.26 18.22
C HIS A 59 -0.44 9.77 17.28
N THR A 60 -0.34 9.46 15.99
CA THR A 60 -1.29 9.87 14.95
C THR A 60 -2.32 8.78 14.69
N TYR A 61 -3.58 9.20 14.48
CA TYR A 61 -4.62 8.36 13.91
C TYR A 61 -4.78 8.70 12.41
N LEU A 62 -4.77 7.67 11.57
CA LEU A 62 -4.96 7.80 10.12
C LEU A 62 -6.12 6.93 9.65
N ASP A 63 -6.88 7.44 8.68
CA ASP A 63 -7.82 6.62 7.90
C ASP A 63 -7.04 5.84 6.84
N VAL A 64 -6.50 4.69 7.25
CA VAL A 64 -5.70 3.82 6.39
C VAL A 64 -6.48 3.27 5.20
N GLN A 65 -7.81 3.14 5.32
CA GLN A 65 -8.64 2.68 4.21
C GLN A 65 -8.74 3.75 3.14
N LYS A 66 -8.96 5.01 3.54
CA LYS A 66 -8.99 6.13 2.61
C LYS A 66 -7.65 6.29 1.89
N ILE A 67 -6.53 6.23 2.62
CA ILE A 67 -5.20 6.33 2.02
C ILE A 67 -4.99 5.23 0.96
N ALA A 68 -5.33 3.98 1.27
CA ALA A 68 -5.22 2.89 0.31
C ALA A 68 -6.07 3.15 -0.96
N ARG A 69 -7.33 3.59 -0.80
CA ARG A 69 -8.21 3.91 -1.94
C ARG A 69 -7.69 5.06 -2.79
N ASP A 70 -7.23 6.13 -2.15
CA ASP A 70 -6.68 7.30 -2.83
C ASP A 70 -5.40 6.92 -3.62
N THR A 71 -4.54 6.07 -3.05
CA THR A 71 -3.36 5.53 -3.75
C THR A 71 -3.76 4.68 -4.96
N ILE A 72 -4.72 3.75 -4.81
CA ILE A 72 -5.21 2.90 -5.91
C ILE A 72 -5.80 3.75 -7.04
N ASN A 73 -6.62 4.75 -6.70
CA ASN A 73 -7.21 5.67 -7.66
C ASN A 73 -6.16 6.51 -8.38
N LYS A 74 -5.09 6.94 -7.67
CA LYS A 74 -3.98 7.69 -8.24
C LYS A 74 -3.16 6.86 -9.24
N ILE A 75 -2.99 5.56 -9.00
CA ILE A 75 -2.36 4.61 -9.94
C ILE A 75 -3.22 4.41 -11.21
N GLY A 76 -4.54 4.64 -11.12
CA GLY A 76 -5.46 4.59 -12.27
C GLY A 76 -6.46 3.43 -12.23
N TYR A 77 -6.52 2.66 -11.14
CA TYR A 77 -7.52 1.60 -10.95
C TYR A 77 -8.85 2.21 -10.48
N THR A 78 -9.60 2.78 -11.42
CA THR A 78 -10.84 3.54 -11.14
C THR A 78 -12.08 2.99 -11.84
N LYS A 79 -12.01 1.78 -12.40
CA LYS A 79 -13.11 1.15 -13.14
C LYS A 79 -13.22 -0.32 -12.79
N GLY A 80 -14.43 -0.78 -12.48
CA GLY A 80 -14.70 -2.20 -12.19
C GLY A 80 -14.28 -3.18 -13.30
N GLU A 81 -14.19 -2.72 -14.56
CA GLU A 81 -13.71 -3.52 -15.70
C GLU A 81 -12.25 -3.98 -15.55
N TYR A 82 -11.45 -3.29 -14.73
CA TYR A 82 -10.08 -3.69 -14.43
C TYR A 82 -9.99 -4.83 -13.40
N MET A 83 -11.14 -5.31 -12.90
CA MET A 83 -11.27 -6.31 -11.82
C MET A 83 -10.63 -5.88 -10.48
N PHE A 84 -10.20 -4.62 -10.41
CA PHE A 84 -9.68 -3.93 -9.25
C PHE A 84 -9.97 -2.43 -9.41
N ASP A 85 -10.68 -1.84 -8.45
CA ASP A 85 -11.15 -0.46 -8.47
C ASP A 85 -11.08 0.11 -7.05
N GLY A 86 -10.36 1.21 -6.87
CA GLY A 86 -10.17 1.86 -5.57
C GLY A 86 -11.48 2.30 -4.91
N ASN A 87 -12.53 2.52 -5.70
CA ASN A 87 -13.83 2.94 -5.17
C ASN A 87 -14.68 1.77 -4.65
N SER A 88 -14.46 0.55 -5.16
CA SER A 88 -15.31 -0.61 -4.84
C SER A 88 -14.57 -1.78 -4.21
N CYS A 89 -13.23 -1.80 -4.20
CA CYS A 89 -12.46 -2.88 -3.58
C CYS A 89 -12.75 -2.96 -2.07
N GLY A 90 -12.77 -4.17 -1.53
CA GLY A 90 -12.72 -4.39 -0.09
C GLY A 90 -11.37 -3.91 0.44
N VAL A 91 -11.37 -3.23 1.59
CA VAL A 91 -10.14 -2.89 2.31
C VAL A 91 -10.29 -3.38 3.74
N LEU A 92 -9.47 -4.36 4.12
CA LEU A 92 -9.42 -4.93 5.46
C LEU A 92 -8.15 -4.43 6.14
N SER A 93 -8.31 -3.82 7.32
CA SER A 93 -7.17 -3.47 8.17
C SER A 93 -7.08 -4.45 9.33
N ALA A 94 -5.92 -5.10 9.43
CA ALA A 94 -5.47 -5.92 10.55
C ALA A 94 -4.19 -5.34 11.18
N ILE A 95 -3.98 -4.02 11.04
CA ILE A 95 -2.87 -3.31 11.68
C ILE A 95 -3.12 -3.27 13.18
N HIS A 96 -2.09 -3.57 13.96
CA HIS A 96 -2.12 -3.48 15.42
C HIS A 96 -0.98 -2.61 15.96
N GLU A 97 -1.06 -2.30 17.25
CA GLU A 97 -0.01 -1.58 17.94
C GLU A 97 1.27 -2.42 17.98
N GLN A 98 2.42 -1.78 17.75
CA GLN A 98 3.72 -2.43 17.86
C GLN A 98 4.06 -2.73 19.33
N SER A 99 4.71 -3.87 19.59
CA SER A 99 5.20 -4.19 20.94
C SER A 99 6.20 -3.15 21.45
N GLU A 100 6.35 -3.06 22.78
CA GLU A 100 7.28 -2.11 23.42
C GLU A 100 8.75 -2.28 23.01
#